data_AF-K2DSY8-F1
#
_entry.id   AF-K2DSY8-F1
#
_cell.length_a   1.000
_cell.length_b   1.000
_cell.length_c   1.000
_cell.angle_alpha   90.00
_cell.angle_beta   90.00
_cell.angle_gamma   90.00
#
_symmetry.space_group_name_H-M   'P 1'
#
loop_
_entity.id
_entity.type
_entity.pdbx_description
1 polymer ?
#
loop_
_entity_poly.entity_id
_entity_poly.type
_entity_poly.pdbx_seq_one_letter_code
_entity_poly.pdbx_strand_id
1 'polypeptide(L)'
;MDNYKEIIVRSPNENYYKCSAVVWDDVVKEVMRRKAKGQKTNLFSGDDEYEASCVKRKQPLKKKNLGSYGLGAKHGGACFTRREAECMVLLLNGKTTNSIAAILELSRSTVIDYIKNMKIKVGCRTKLELINLVSVSEFPKNVNF
;
A
#
# COMPACT_ATOMS: atom_id res chain seq x y z
N MET A 1 -16.47 39.53 -2.56
CA MET A 1 -15.07 39.93 -2.77
C MET A 1 -14.23 39.07 -1.87
N ASP A 2 -13.84 37.97 -2.47
CA ASP A 2 -13.22 36.77 -1.92
C ASP A 2 -11.85 37.10 -1.35
N ASN A 3 -11.63 36.76 -0.08
CA ASN A 3 -10.34 36.94 0.58
C ASN A 3 -9.91 35.58 1.16
N TYR A 4 -9.54 34.67 0.27
CA TYR A 4 -8.90 33.41 0.62
C TYR A 4 -7.48 33.70 1.08
N LYS A 5 -7.30 33.74 2.40
CA LYS A 5 -5.97 33.77 3.03
C LYS A 5 -5.23 32.47 2.68
N GLU A 6 -4.05 32.62 2.08
CA GLU A 6 -3.12 31.52 1.79
C GLU A 6 -2.83 30.71 3.06
N ILE A 7 -3.25 29.45 3.06
CA ILE A 7 -2.85 28.49 4.10
C ILE A 7 -1.49 27.94 3.68
N ILE A 8 -0.43 28.50 4.25
CA ILE A 8 0.94 27.95 4.16
C ILE A 8 0.93 26.60 4.87
N VAL A 9 0.82 25.51 4.10
CA VAL A 9 0.97 24.15 4.60
C VAL A 9 2.46 23.93 4.88
N ARG A 10 2.83 24.05 6.16
CA ARG A 10 4.16 23.66 6.65
C ARG A 10 4.40 22.17 6.38
N SER A 11 5.40 21.89 5.56
CA SER A 11 5.93 20.56 5.26
C SER A 11 6.35 19.84 6.56
N PRO A 12 5.99 18.56 6.78
CA PRO A 12 6.47 17.81 7.94
C PRO A 12 7.98 17.51 7.84
N ASN A 13 8.75 18.25 8.64
CA ASN A 13 10.02 17.95 9.32
C ASN A 13 10.85 16.76 8.79
N GLU A 14 11.97 17.07 8.12
CA GLU A 14 12.98 16.13 7.58
C GLU A 14 13.79 15.36 8.64
N ASN A 15 13.52 15.52 9.93
CA ASN A 15 14.34 14.93 11.01
C ASN A 15 14.04 13.46 11.35
N TYR A 16 13.26 12.73 10.56
CA TYR A 16 12.97 11.31 10.83
C TYR A 16 14.15 10.35 10.51
N TYR A 17 15.27 10.85 9.99
CA TYR A 17 16.42 10.01 9.60
C TYR A 17 17.69 10.19 10.46
N LYS A 18 17.57 10.70 11.68
CA LYS A 18 18.71 10.86 12.59
C LYS A 18 18.70 9.85 13.74
N CYS A 19 18.63 8.56 13.39
CA CYS A 19 18.90 7.46 14.32
C CYS A 19 20.18 6.74 13.88
N SER A 20 21.26 6.98 14.63
CA SER A 20 22.52 6.22 14.70
C SER A 20 22.83 5.34 13.49
N ALA A 21 23.47 5.93 12.48
CA ALA A 21 24.07 5.20 11.40
C ALA A 21 25.27 4.38 11.93
N VAL A 22 25.03 3.11 12.26
CA VAL A 22 26.00 2.12 11.80
C VAL A 22 25.84 2.16 10.27
N VAL A 23 26.74 2.90 9.62
CA VAL A 23 26.66 3.17 8.18
C VAL A 23 26.59 1.82 7.50
N TRP A 24 25.47 1.53 6.84
CA TRP A 24 25.25 0.25 6.16
C TRP A 24 26.41 -0.13 5.24
N ASP A 25 27.16 0.87 4.75
CA ASP A 25 28.39 0.68 3.98
C ASP A 25 29.46 -0.12 4.71
N ASP A 26 29.65 0.01 6.03
CA ASP A 26 30.65 -0.77 6.75
C ASP A 26 30.23 -2.24 6.91
N VAL A 27 28.93 -2.50 7.06
CA VAL A 27 28.38 -3.86 7.05
C VAL A 27 28.53 -4.50 5.66
N VAL A 28 28.22 -3.73 4.61
CA VAL A 28 28.35 -4.20 3.22
C VAL A 28 29.82 -4.46 2.89
N LYS A 29 30.73 -3.58 3.30
CA LYS A 29 32.19 -3.72 3.10
C LYS A 29 32.72 -4.98 3.79
N GLU A 30 32.26 -5.28 5.00
CA GLU A 30 32.66 -6.49 5.73
C GLU A 30 32.10 -7.78 5.10
N VAL A 31 30.86 -7.77 4.63
CA VAL A 31 30.27 -8.91 3.91
C VAL A 31 31.03 -9.19 2.61
N MET A 32 31.36 -8.15 1.85
CA MET A 32 32.13 -8.28 0.61
C MET A 32 33.55 -8.82 0.88
N ARG A 33 34.19 -8.38 1.98
CA ARG A 33 35.51 -8.89 2.41
C ARG A 33 35.48 -10.37 2.78
N ARG A 34 34.43 -10.85 3.46
CA ARG A 34 34.27 -12.26 3.83
C ARG A 34 34.02 -13.17 2.62
N LYS A 35 33.26 -12.69 1.64
CA LYS A 35 33.01 -13.42 0.38
C LYS A 35 34.29 -13.55 -0.46
N ALA A 36 35.13 -12.52 -0.52
CA ALA A 36 36.41 -12.55 -1.22
C ALA A 36 37.42 -13.55 -0.60
N LYS A 37 37.30 -13.84 0.69
CA LYS A 37 38.10 -14.85 1.41
C LYS A 37 37.55 -16.29 1.30
N GLY A 38 36.51 -16.51 0.50
CA GLY A 38 35.90 -17.84 0.29
C GLY A 38 35.10 -18.37 1.48
N GLN A 39 34.84 -17.56 2.51
CA GLN A 39 34.07 -17.98 3.68
C GLN A 39 32.57 -17.97 3.34
N LYS A 40 31.92 -19.13 3.47
CA LYS A 40 30.45 -19.24 3.35
C LYS A 40 29.80 -18.64 4.59
N THR A 41 29.08 -17.53 4.44
CA THR A 41 28.29 -16.93 5.52
C THR A 41 26.97 -17.68 5.67
N ASN A 42 27.01 -18.89 6.22
CA ASN A 42 25.81 -19.56 6.70
C ASN A 42 25.44 -18.96 8.06
N LEU A 43 24.85 -17.77 8.04
CA LEU A 43 24.35 -17.10 9.25
C LEU A 43 22.92 -17.55 9.54
N PHE A 44 22.71 -18.86 9.65
CA PHE A 44 21.51 -19.45 10.23
C PHE A 44 21.90 -20.82 10.81
N SER A 45 22.30 -20.80 12.07
CA SER A 45 22.37 -21.98 12.94
C SER A 45 22.00 -21.46 14.33
N GLY A 46 20.89 -21.93 14.87
CA GLY A 46 20.28 -21.43 16.09
C GLY A 46 18.80 -21.71 16.07
N ASP A 47 18.44 -22.95 16.44
CA ASP A 47 17.12 -23.32 16.88
C ASP A 47 16.81 -22.53 18.16
N ASP A 48 15.74 -21.73 18.15
CA ASP A 48 14.87 -21.44 19.30
C ASP A 48 13.75 -20.47 18.86
N GLU A 49 12.53 -20.85 19.20
CA GLU A 49 11.26 -20.27 18.79
C GLU A 49 11.07 -18.80 19.20
N TYR A 50 10.83 -17.93 18.22
CA TYR A 50 9.77 -16.93 18.28
C TYR A 50 9.39 -16.52 16.85
N GLU A 51 8.12 -16.71 16.52
CA GLU A 51 7.55 -16.67 15.17
C GLU A 51 7.54 -15.24 14.57
N ALA A 52 8.71 -14.72 14.19
CA ALA A 52 8.79 -13.57 13.29
C ALA A 52 8.59 -14.07 11.86
N SER A 53 7.33 -14.30 11.50
CA SER A 53 6.98 -14.62 10.11
C SER A 53 7.37 -13.45 9.20
N CYS A 54 8.41 -13.73 8.41
CA CYS A 54 8.84 -13.12 7.17
C CYS A 54 7.70 -12.46 6.34
N VAL A 55 7.95 -11.47 5.47
CA VAL A 55 8.53 -11.70 4.14
C VAL A 55 8.93 -10.35 3.48
N LYS A 56 10.21 -10.21 3.13
CA LYS A 56 10.63 -9.41 1.96
C LYS A 56 10.12 -10.11 0.71
N ARG A 57 9.35 -9.43 -0.17
CA ARG A 57 9.22 -9.84 -1.59
C ARG A 57 8.69 -8.67 -2.45
N LYS A 58 9.57 -8.03 -3.22
CA LYS A 58 9.14 -7.40 -4.49
C LYS A 58 8.90 -8.55 -5.47
N GLN A 59 7.66 -9.04 -5.56
CA GLN A 59 7.31 -10.01 -6.60
C GLN A 59 6.94 -9.26 -7.88
N PRO A 60 7.46 -9.65 -9.07
CA PRO A 60 6.88 -9.19 -10.32
C PRO A 60 5.44 -9.71 -10.38
N LEU A 61 4.48 -8.80 -10.52
CA LEU A 61 3.06 -9.12 -10.60
C LEU A 61 2.84 -10.00 -11.85
N LYS A 62 2.76 -11.32 -11.66
CA LYS A 62 2.23 -12.23 -12.70
C LYS A 62 0.87 -11.68 -13.12
N LYS A 63 0.68 -11.36 -14.40
CA LYS A 63 -0.61 -10.93 -14.98
C LYS A 63 -1.60 -12.08 -14.86
N LYS A 64 -2.26 -12.16 -13.71
CA LYS A 64 -3.45 -12.99 -13.54
C LYS A 64 -4.58 -12.28 -14.28
N ASN A 65 -5.31 -12.99 -15.13
CA ASN A 65 -6.58 -12.53 -15.69
C ASN A 65 -7.61 -12.44 -14.55
N LEU A 66 -7.42 -11.47 -13.66
CA LEU A 66 -8.34 -11.14 -12.58
C LEU A 66 -9.42 -10.28 -13.23
N GLY A 67 -10.70 -10.67 -13.08
CA GLY A 67 -11.84 -9.85 -13.48
C GLY A 67 -11.57 -8.39 -13.12
N SER A 68 -11.34 -7.60 -14.15
CA SER A 68 -10.73 -6.28 -13.99
C SER A 68 -11.83 -5.30 -13.66
N TYR A 69 -11.87 -4.85 -12.40
CA TYR A 69 -12.71 -3.73 -12.00
C TYR A 69 -12.00 -2.43 -12.39
N GLY A 70 -12.05 -2.13 -13.69
CA GLY A 70 -11.39 -0.98 -14.29
C GLY A 70 -12.13 0.32 -13.99
N LEU A 71 -11.36 1.36 -13.70
CA LEU A 71 -11.85 2.73 -13.52
C LEU A 71 -12.03 3.50 -14.85
N GLY A 72 -11.82 2.83 -15.98
CA GLY A 72 -11.85 3.42 -17.32
C GLY A 72 -10.50 4.01 -17.78
N ALA A 73 -10.44 4.39 -19.06
CA ALA A 73 -9.21 4.87 -19.70
C ALA A 73 -8.65 6.16 -19.07
N LYS A 74 -9.51 6.97 -18.44
CA LYS A 74 -9.14 8.24 -17.81
C LYS A 74 -8.20 8.10 -16.60
N HIS A 75 -8.08 6.91 -16.02
CA HIS A 75 -7.26 6.66 -14.83
C HIS A 75 -6.09 5.72 -15.15
N GLY A 76 -5.54 5.82 -16.36
CA GLY A 76 -4.33 5.08 -16.76
C GLY A 76 -4.51 3.56 -16.79
N GLY A 77 -5.74 3.07 -16.93
CA GLY A 77 -6.03 1.64 -16.87
C GLY A 77 -5.84 1.05 -15.47
N ALA A 78 -5.93 1.86 -14.40
CA ALA A 78 -5.93 1.36 -13.04
C ALA A 78 -7.13 0.42 -12.82
N CYS A 79 -6.83 -0.76 -12.25
CA CYS A 79 -7.79 -1.82 -12.02
C CYS A 79 -7.76 -2.24 -10.55
N PHE A 80 -8.93 -2.34 -9.94
CA PHE A 80 -9.07 -2.90 -8.60
C PHE A 80 -9.16 -4.43 -8.66
N THR A 81 -8.60 -5.06 -7.64
CA THR A 81 -8.88 -6.48 -7.36
C THR A 81 -10.31 -6.60 -6.84
N ARG A 82 -10.87 -7.81 -6.88
CA ARG A 82 -12.20 -8.10 -6.36
C ARG A 82 -12.43 -7.57 -4.94
N ARG A 83 -11.53 -7.88 -4.01
CA ARG A 83 -11.65 -7.44 -2.61
C ARG A 83 -11.56 -5.93 -2.44
N GLU A 84 -10.70 -5.27 -3.20
CA GLU A 84 -10.63 -3.80 -3.21
C GLU A 84 -11.92 -3.19 -3.79
N ALA A 85 -12.47 -3.77 -4.85
CA ALA A 85 -13.73 -3.32 -5.45
C ALA A 85 -14.91 -3.48 -4.48
N GLU A 86 -15.01 -4.61 -3.78
CA GLU A 86 -16.01 -4.84 -2.71
C GLU A 86 -15.92 -3.73 -1.63
N CYS A 87 -14.71 -3.45 -1.15
CA CYS A 87 -14.48 -2.37 -0.18
C CYS A 87 -14.87 -1.00 -0.75
N MET A 88 -14.54 -0.73 -2.02
CA MET A 88 -14.85 0.54 -2.68
C MET A 88 -16.35 0.78 -2.79
N VAL A 89 -17.13 -0.24 -3.17
CA VAL A 89 -18.59 -0.09 -3.28
C VAL A 89 -19.21 0.24 -1.92
N LEU A 90 -18.76 -0.42 -0.86
CA LEU A 90 -19.25 -0.10 0.48
C LEU A 90 -18.82 1.31 0.94
N LEU A 91 -17.64 1.78 0.53
CA LEU A 91 -17.20 3.16 0.76
C LEU A 91 -18.06 4.19 0.02
N LEU A 92 -18.40 3.92 -1.24
CA LEU A 92 -19.31 4.76 -2.04
C LEU A 92 -20.71 4.82 -1.40
N ASN A 93 -21.14 3.73 -0.77
CA ASN A 93 -22.38 3.67 0.02
C ASN A 93 -22.27 4.35 1.39
N GLY A 94 -21.16 5.04 1.68
CA GLY A 94 -20.95 5.78 2.93
C GLY A 94 -20.67 4.92 4.16
N LYS A 95 -20.33 3.63 3.99
CA LYS A 95 -20.01 2.77 5.13
C LYS A 95 -18.65 3.15 5.73
N THR A 96 -18.57 3.10 7.05
CA THR A 96 -17.31 3.31 7.76
C THR A 96 -16.40 2.09 7.63
N THR A 97 -15.10 2.27 7.83
CA THR A 97 -14.11 1.16 7.80
C THR A 97 -14.45 0.03 8.77
N ASN A 98 -15.09 0.35 9.91
CA ASN A 98 -15.61 -0.65 10.86
C ASN A 98 -16.76 -1.44 10.29
N SER A 99 -17.75 -0.74 9.75
CA SER A 99 -18.93 -1.38 9.17
C SER A 99 -18.52 -2.26 7.99
N ILE A 100 -17.57 -1.82 7.16
CA ILE A 100 -17.03 -2.60 6.05
C ILE A 100 -16.35 -3.87 6.56
N ALA A 101 -15.52 -3.76 7.60
CA ALA A 101 -14.86 -4.90 8.23
C ALA A 101 -15.88 -5.93 8.74
N ALA A 102 -16.96 -5.47 9.38
CA ALA A 102 -18.04 -6.33 9.84
C ALA A 102 -18.83 -6.98 8.68
N ILE A 103 -19.15 -6.23 7.63
CA ILE A 103 -19.93 -6.71 6.47
C ILE A 103 -19.15 -7.75 5.66
N LEU A 104 -17.84 -7.53 5.48
CA LEU A 104 -17.00 -8.42 4.67
C LEU A 104 -16.29 -9.50 5.50
N GLU A 105 -16.55 -9.57 6.81
CA GLU A 105 -15.88 -10.48 7.76
C GLU A 105 -14.34 -10.37 7.71
N LEU A 106 -13.84 -9.13 7.66
CA LEU A 106 -12.42 -8.80 7.58
C LEU A 106 -11.92 -8.11 8.85
N SER A 107 -10.61 -8.16 9.08
CA SER A 107 -9.96 -7.27 10.04
C SER A 107 -10.03 -5.82 9.56
N ARG A 108 -10.21 -4.89 10.52
CA ARG A 108 -10.13 -3.44 10.26
C ARG A 108 -8.82 -3.08 9.54
N SER A 109 -7.70 -3.67 9.96
CA SER A 109 -6.38 -3.39 9.37
C SER A 109 -6.35 -3.79 7.89
N THR A 110 -6.95 -4.92 7.55
CA THR A 110 -7.05 -5.39 6.16
C THR A 110 -7.85 -4.43 5.29
N VAL A 111 -8.97 -3.90 5.80
CA VAL A 111 -9.75 -2.89 5.06
C VAL A 111 -8.94 -1.60 4.87
N ILE A 112 -8.20 -1.16 5.89
CA ILE A 112 -7.30 0.00 5.77
C ILE A 112 -6.22 -0.24 4.71
N ASP A 113 -5.64 -1.44 4.67
CA ASP A 113 -4.64 -1.82 3.67
C ASP A 113 -5.24 -1.85 2.25
N TYR A 114 -6.45 -2.36 2.08
CA TYR A 114 -7.14 -2.29 0.79
C TYR A 114 -7.36 -0.84 0.35
N ILE A 115 -7.80 0.05 1.25
CA ILE A 115 -7.96 1.48 0.94
C ILE A 115 -6.61 2.10 0.55
N LYS A 116 -5.54 1.78 1.28
CA LYS A 116 -4.19 2.25 0.99
C LYS A 116 -3.73 1.79 -0.40
N ASN A 117 -3.97 0.53 -0.75
CA ASN A 117 -3.62 -0.02 -2.05
C ASN A 117 -4.41 0.64 -3.19
N MET A 118 -5.71 0.87 -2.99
CA MET A 118 -6.54 1.60 -3.96
C MET A 118 -6.02 3.03 -4.18
N LYS A 119 -5.65 3.73 -3.11
CA LYS A 119 -5.04 5.06 -3.21
C LYS A 119 -3.75 5.04 -4.03
N ILE A 120 -2.88 4.06 -3.81
CA ILE A 120 -1.63 3.92 -4.56
C ILE A 120 -1.91 3.66 -6.05
N LYS A 121 -2.91 2.83 -6.36
CA LYS A 121 -3.29 2.50 -7.74
C LYS A 121 -3.84 3.70 -8.53
N VAL A 122 -4.62 4.55 -7.87
CA VAL A 122 -5.24 5.73 -8.50
C VAL A 122 -4.34 6.98 -8.39
N GLY A 123 -3.40 6.99 -7.44
CA GLY A 123 -2.52 8.13 -7.17
C GLY A 123 -3.11 9.16 -6.21
N CYS A 124 -4.08 8.80 -5.38
CA CYS A 124 -4.77 9.73 -4.46
C CYS A 124 -4.04 9.90 -3.12
N ARG A 125 -4.11 11.09 -2.54
CA ARG A 125 -3.57 11.38 -1.20
C ARG A 125 -4.60 11.17 -0.11
N THR A 126 -5.87 11.46 -0.38
CA THR A 126 -6.94 11.39 0.63
C THR A 126 -8.01 10.35 0.30
N LYS A 127 -8.75 9.91 1.33
CA LYS A 127 -9.89 9.01 1.15
C LYS A 127 -11.03 9.68 0.38
N LEU A 128 -11.26 10.97 0.63
CA LEU A 128 -12.32 11.74 -0.02
C LEU A 128 -12.05 11.92 -1.52
N GLU A 129 -10.81 12.26 -1.87
CA GLU A 129 -10.36 12.34 -3.27
C GLU A 129 -10.55 11.02 -4.01
N LEU A 130 -10.21 9.90 -3.37
CA LEU A 130 -10.45 8.57 -3.92
C LEU A 130 -11.95 8.34 -4.21
N ILE A 131 -12.83 8.65 -3.25
CA ILE A 131 -14.29 8.52 -3.42
C ILE A 131 -14.79 9.38 -4.58
N ASN A 132 -14.38 10.65 -4.63
CA ASN A 132 -14.81 11.59 -5.68
C ASN A 132 -14.39 11.12 -7.07
N LEU A 133 -13.14 10.68 -7.23
CA LEU A 133 -12.63 10.19 -8.51
C LEU A 133 -13.39 8.94 -8.98
N VAL A 134 -13.58 7.97 -8.09
CA VAL A 134 -14.29 6.74 -8.44
C VAL A 134 -15.77 7.00 -8.72
N SER A 135 -16.40 7.94 -8.02
CA SER A 135 -17.79 8.32 -8.26
C SER A 135 -18.02 8.94 -9.65
N VAL A 136 -17.03 9.65 -10.20
CA VAL A 136 -17.10 10.23 -11.55
C VAL A 136 -16.77 9.20 -12.64
N SER A 137 -16.08 8.12 -12.27
CA SER A 137 -15.65 7.06 -13.19
C SER A 137 -16.78 6.10 -13.60
N GLU A 138 -16.49 5.21 -14.54
CA GLU A 138 -17.42 4.15 -14.97
C GLU A 138 -17.49 2.97 -13.99
N PHE A 139 -16.67 2.97 -12.94
CA PHE A 139 -16.56 1.87 -11.98
C PHE A 139 -17.92 1.39 -11.42
N PRO A 140 -18.83 2.26 -10.92
CA PRO A 140 -20.09 1.78 -10.34
C PRO A 140 -20.99 1.01 -11.31
N LYS A 141 -20.87 1.29 -12.62
CA LYS A 141 -21.65 0.60 -13.67
C LYS A 141 -21.06 -0.76 -14.03
N ASN A 142 -19.75 -0.92 -13.87
CA ASN A 142 -19.01 -2.12 -14.24
C ASN A 142 -18.95 -3.17 -13.12
N VAL A 143 -19.38 -2.81 -11.90
CA VAL A 143 -19.30 -3.69 -10.74
C VAL A 143 -20.62 -4.43 -10.57
N ASN A 144 -20.60 -5.73 -10.85
CA ASN A 144 -21.66 -6.67 -10.51
C ASN A 144 -21.04 -7.71 -9.56
N PHE A 145 -21.63 -7.91 -8.38
CA PHE A 145 -21.14 -8.83 -7.35
C PHE A 145 -21.98 -10.09 -7.26
#